data_AF-D6X416-F1
#
_entry.id   AF-D6X416-F1
#
_cell.length_a   1.000
_cell.length_b   1.000
_cell.length_c   1.000
_cell.angle_alpha   90.00
_cell.angle_beta   90.00
_cell.angle_gamma   90.00
#
_symmetry.space_group_name_H-M   'P 1'
#
loop_
_entity.id
_entity.type
_entity.pdbx_description
1 polymer ?
#
loop_
_entity_poly.entity_id
_entity_poly.type
_entity_poly.pdbx_seq_one_letter_code
_entity_poly.pdbx_strand_id
1 'polypeptide(L)'
;MESSEAYGYLYMLTPQPTDWSPTSSYDSFSEESYPSTSPEPGKKSRVTPLVLRKRRLAANARERRRMQNLNQAFDRLRTFLPQLGQDRQLSKYETLQMAQTYITALYDLLDQRPQN
;
A
#
# COMPACT_ATOMS: atom_id res chain seq x y z
N MET A 1 30.94 -7.86 -47.81
CA MET A 1 29.62 -7.49 -47.28
C MET A 1 29.77 -7.50 -45.78
N GLU A 2 30.40 -6.43 -45.31
CA GLU A 2 29.68 -5.23 -44.84
C GLU A 2 29.37 -5.47 -43.37
N SER A 3 30.22 -4.92 -42.51
CA SER A 3 30.13 -3.54 -42.03
C SER A 3 29.22 -3.55 -40.81
N SER A 4 29.73 -3.08 -39.67
CA SER A 4 29.49 -1.68 -39.29
C SER A 4 27.98 -1.47 -39.32
N GLU A 5 27.24 -1.63 -38.25
CA GLU A 5 27.35 -0.84 -37.04
C GLU A 5 26.22 -1.34 -36.15
N ALA A 6 26.52 -2.13 -35.13
CA ALA A 6 25.57 -2.26 -34.02
C ALA A 6 25.94 -1.29 -32.87
N TYR A 7 26.94 -0.43 -33.10
CA TYR A 7 27.29 0.70 -32.21
C TYR A 7 26.39 1.91 -32.50
N GLY A 8 25.07 1.72 -32.48
CA GLY A 8 24.11 2.73 -32.95
C GLY A 8 23.04 3.15 -31.95
N TYR A 9 22.93 2.48 -30.81
CA TYR A 9 21.96 2.88 -29.77
C TYR A 9 22.64 3.41 -28.51
N LEU A 10 23.90 3.86 -28.64
CA LEU A 10 24.66 4.39 -27.51
C LEU A 10 24.34 5.86 -27.17
N TYR A 11 23.68 6.69 -27.98
CA TYR A 11 23.44 8.08 -27.56
C TYR A 11 22.08 8.64 -27.99
N MET A 12 21.38 9.24 -27.01
CA MET A 12 20.20 10.12 -27.08
C MET A 12 18.86 9.38 -27.10
N LEU A 13 18.12 9.22 -26.00
CA LEU A 13 17.75 10.24 -25.02
C LEU A 13 18.10 9.81 -23.59
N THR A 14 19.16 10.41 -23.05
CA THR A 14 19.42 10.44 -21.62
C THR A 14 18.39 11.34 -20.91
N PRO A 15 17.83 10.98 -19.76
CA PRO A 15 17.76 11.92 -18.65
C PRO A 15 19.18 12.04 -18.07
N GLN A 16 19.70 13.27 -18.01
CA GLN A 16 20.91 13.59 -17.25
C GLN A 16 20.74 13.19 -15.77
N PRO A 17 21.84 12.91 -15.06
CA PRO A 17 21.82 12.32 -13.74
C PRO A 17 21.62 13.40 -12.66
N THR A 18 20.95 13.05 -11.57
CA THR A 18 21.45 13.40 -10.24
C THR A 18 20.91 12.43 -9.19
N ASP A 19 21.88 11.73 -8.61
CA ASP A 19 21.99 11.14 -7.27
C ASP A 19 20.82 10.36 -6.68
N TRP A 20 20.98 9.03 -6.71
CA TRP A 20 20.71 8.21 -5.53
C TRP A 20 21.45 6.88 -5.65
N SER A 21 22.54 6.73 -4.89
CA SER A 21 23.20 5.45 -4.64
C SER A 21 22.71 4.87 -3.31
N PRO A 22 22.32 3.59 -3.29
CA PRO A 22 22.65 2.73 -2.15
C PRO A 22 23.40 1.49 -2.60
N THR A 23 24.43 1.17 -1.83
CA THR A 23 25.31 0.03 -1.97
C THR A 23 24.57 -1.31 -1.90
N SER A 24 24.70 -2.07 -2.99
CA SER A 24 24.99 -3.51 -3.06
C SER A 24 24.63 -4.40 -1.86
N SER A 25 23.60 -5.23 -2.04
CA SER A 25 23.74 -6.69 -2.02
C SER A 25 22.48 -7.30 -2.66
N TYR A 26 22.54 -7.62 -3.96
CA TYR A 26 21.44 -8.24 -4.69
C TYR A 26 21.52 -9.76 -4.49
N ASP A 27 20.62 -10.32 -3.70
CA ASP A 27 20.36 -11.75 -3.70
C ASP A 27 19.60 -12.12 -4.98
N SER A 28 20.17 -13.05 -5.73
CA SER A 28 19.82 -13.33 -7.11
C SER A 28 18.55 -14.18 -7.17
N PHE A 29 17.39 -13.56 -7.40
CA PHE A 29 16.15 -14.28 -7.71
C PHE A 29 16.06 -14.58 -9.21
N SER A 30 16.21 -15.86 -9.57
CA SER A 30 15.97 -16.36 -10.93
C SER A 30 14.53 -16.12 -11.35
N GLU A 31 14.32 -15.35 -12.42
CA GLU A 31 13.02 -15.21 -13.08
C GLU A 31 12.59 -16.56 -13.69
N GLU A 32 11.57 -17.18 -13.09
CA GLU A 32 10.80 -18.22 -13.74
C GLU A 32 9.77 -17.55 -14.67
N SER A 33 9.95 -17.73 -15.99
CA SER A 33 9.10 -17.16 -17.04
C SER A 33 7.64 -17.61 -16.89
N TYR A 34 6.70 -16.68 -16.73
CA TYR A 34 5.28 -16.98 -16.88
C TYR A 34 4.88 -16.92 -18.35
N PRO A 35 4.18 -17.93 -18.91
CA PRO A 35 3.77 -17.89 -20.30
C PRO A 35 2.67 -16.85 -20.49
N SER A 36 2.97 -15.85 -21.32
CA SER A 36 2.00 -14.88 -21.83
C SER A 36 1.01 -15.62 -22.75
N THR A 37 -0.23 -15.76 -22.29
CA THR A 37 -1.33 -16.30 -23.11
C THR A 37 -2.35 -15.19 -23.33
N SER A 38 -2.26 -14.56 -24.52
CA SER A 38 -3.30 -13.68 -25.05
C SER A 38 -4.56 -14.53 -25.32
N PRO A 39 -5.77 -14.14 -24.86
CA PRO A 39 -6.94 -14.98 -25.00
C PRO A 39 -7.56 -14.83 -26.40
N GLU A 40 -7.39 -15.86 -27.23
CA GLU A 40 -8.21 -16.09 -28.44
C GLU A 40 -9.71 -16.17 -28.09
N PRO A 41 -10.60 -15.52 -28.86
CA PRO A 41 -12.04 -15.48 -28.57
C PRO A 41 -12.67 -16.85 -28.88
N GLY A 42 -13.01 -17.62 -27.85
CA GLY A 42 -13.87 -18.80 -27.99
C GLY A 42 -13.50 -20.04 -27.17
N LYS A 43 -12.34 -20.07 -26.51
CA LYS A 43 -11.97 -21.22 -25.67
C LYS A 43 -12.24 -20.87 -24.21
N LYS A 44 -13.27 -21.51 -23.62
CA LYS A 44 -13.55 -21.46 -22.17
C LYS A 44 -12.33 -22.04 -21.44
N SER A 45 -11.32 -21.21 -21.19
CA SER A 45 -10.07 -21.62 -20.55
C SER A 45 -10.41 -22.18 -19.18
N ARG A 46 -10.36 -23.52 -19.05
CA ARG A 46 -10.51 -24.20 -17.77
C ARG A 46 -9.42 -23.67 -16.85
N VAL A 47 -9.82 -22.79 -15.92
CA VAL A 47 -8.88 -22.16 -14.99
C VAL A 47 -8.21 -23.28 -14.19
N THR A 48 -6.90 -23.43 -14.34
CA THR A 48 -6.17 -24.49 -13.64
C THR A 48 -6.16 -24.20 -12.14
N PRO A 49 -6.08 -25.24 -11.27
CA PRO A 49 -6.00 -25.05 -9.81
C PRO A 49 -4.86 -24.11 -9.39
N LEU A 50 -3.74 -24.11 -10.13
CA LEU A 50 -2.61 -23.21 -9.90
C LEU A 50 -2.96 -21.74 -10.16
N VAL A 51 -3.68 -21.45 -11.25
CA VAL A 51 -4.14 -20.08 -11.57
C VAL A 51 -5.14 -19.59 -10.52
N LEU A 52 -6.07 -20.45 -10.08
CA LEU A 52 -6.99 -20.13 -8.97
C LEU A 52 -6.24 -19.82 -7.67
N ARG A 53 -5.22 -20.63 -7.33
CA ARG A 53 -4.38 -20.39 -6.15
C ARG A 53 -3.65 -19.05 -6.22
N LYS A 54 -3.04 -18.72 -7.37
CA LYS A 54 -2.37 -17.42 -7.59
C LYS A 54 -3.36 -16.24 -7.45
N ARG A 55 -4.55 -16.34 -8.04
CA ARG A 55 -5.61 -15.32 -7.91
C ARG A 55 -6.02 -15.10 -6.45
N ARG A 56 -6.21 -16.19 -5.70
CA ARG A 56 -6.54 -16.13 -4.27
C ARG A 56 -5.44 -15.45 -3.45
N LEU A 57 -4.17 -15.79 -3.70
CA LEU A 57 -3.04 -15.16 -3.03
C LEU A 57 -2.97 -13.64 -3.32
N ALA A 58 -3.16 -13.25 -4.58
CA ALA A 58 -3.22 -11.85 -4.97
C ALA A 58 -4.39 -11.11 -4.31
N ALA A 59 -5.57 -11.74 -4.21
CA ALA A 59 -6.73 -11.18 -3.52
C ALA A 59 -6.46 -10.98 -2.02
N ASN A 60 -5.90 -11.99 -1.34
CA ASN A 60 -5.52 -11.89 0.08
C ASN A 60 -4.49 -10.79 0.32
N ALA A 61 -3.51 -10.62 -0.57
CA ALA A 61 -2.52 -9.56 -0.47
C ALA A 61 -3.17 -8.16 -0.56
N ARG A 62 -4.15 -7.98 -1.46
CA ARG A 62 -4.91 -6.73 -1.55
C ARG A 62 -5.73 -6.45 -0.29
N GLU A 63 -6.41 -7.47 0.25
CA GLU A 63 -7.20 -7.27 1.47
C GLU A 63 -6.33 -6.93 2.68
N ARG A 64 -5.14 -7.54 2.80
CA ARG A 64 -4.17 -7.15 3.83
C ARG A 64 -3.78 -5.68 3.72
N ARG A 65 -3.49 -5.18 2.52
CA ARG A 65 -3.18 -3.75 2.29
C ARG A 65 -4.36 -2.85 2.66
N ARG A 66 -5.58 -3.23 2.24
CA ARG A 66 -6.80 -2.51 2.62
C ARG A 66 -6.94 -2.42 4.15
N MET A 67 -6.73 -3.53 4.85
CA MET A 67 -6.84 -3.58 6.31
C MET A 67 -5.70 -2.81 7.02
N GLN A 68 -4.49 -2.82 6.47
CA GLN A 68 -3.38 -1.98 6.95
C GLN A 68 -3.73 -0.50 6.89
N ASN A 69 -4.29 -0.03 5.77
CA ASN A 69 -4.73 1.37 5.63
C ASN A 69 -5.82 1.73 6.67
N LEU A 70 -6.77 0.81 6.92
CA LEU A 70 -7.78 1.02 7.95
C LEU A 70 -7.15 1.13 9.34
N ASN A 71 -6.23 0.23 9.68
CA ASN A 71 -5.58 0.25 10.98
C ASN A 71 -4.73 1.53 11.17
N GLN A 72 -4.04 1.99 10.12
CA GLN A 72 -3.33 3.29 10.14
C GLN A 72 -4.28 4.46 10.42
N ALA A 73 -5.50 4.45 9.88
CA ALA A 73 -6.49 5.48 10.19
C ALA A 73 -6.95 5.42 11.65
N PHE A 74 -7.10 4.23 12.23
CA PHE A 74 -7.36 4.07 13.67
C PHE A 74 -6.20 4.59 14.52
N ASP A 75 -4.95 4.32 14.12
CA ASP A 75 -3.76 4.82 14.82
C ASP A 75 -3.70 6.34 14.81
N ARG A 76 -3.97 6.97 13.65
CA ARG A 76 -4.08 8.43 13.53
C ARG A 76 -5.22 8.98 14.38
N LEU A 77 -6.37 8.33 14.43
CA LEU A 77 -7.47 8.78 15.27
C LEU A 77 -7.02 8.81 16.75
N ARG A 78 -6.34 7.76 17.22
CA ARG A 78 -5.84 7.67 18.60
C ARG A 78 -4.90 8.80 18.99
N THR A 79 -4.14 9.38 18.05
CA THR A 79 -3.25 10.52 18.37
C THR A 79 -4.01 11.79 18.74
N PHE A 80 -5.27 11.91 18.33
CA PHE A 80 -6.12 13.07 18.68
C PHE A 80 -6.98 12.84 19.92
N LEU A 81 -7.03 11.61 20.44
CA LEU A 81 -7.84 11.30 21.61
C LEU A 81 -7.05 11.53 22.89
N PRO A 82 -7.70 11.99 23.97
CA PRO A 82 -7.03 12.19 25.26
C PRO A 82 -6.45 10.87 25.79
N GLN A 83 -5.16 10.87 26.11
CA GLN A 83 -4.47 9.67 26.58
C GLN A 83 -4.85 9.38 28.04
N LEU A 84 -5.46 8.21 28.27
CA LEU A 84 -5.87 7.78 29.61
C LEU A 84 -4.71 7.11 30.35
N GLY A 85 -3.61 7.85 30.58
CA GLY A 85 -2.54 7.54 31.55
C GLY A 85 -1.87 6.15 31.49
N GLN A 86 -2.16 5.32 30.51
CA GLN A 86 -1.65 3.96 30.37
C GLN A 86 -1.03 3.84 28.98
N ASP A 87 0.19 3.30 28.90
CA ASP A 87 0.90 2.96 27.65
C ASP A 87 0.16 1.93 26.77
N ARG A 88 -1.08 1.59 27.12
CA ARG A 88 -1.93 0.66 26.41
C ARG A 88 -2.71 1.38 25.31
N GLN A 89 -2.64 0.84 24.10
CA GLN A 89 -3.49 1.27 22.99
C GLN A 89 -4.95 0.84 23.20
N LEU A 90 -5.88 1.74 22.87
CA LEU A 90 -7.31 1.45 22.88
C LEU A 90 -7.70 0.45 21.80
N SER A 91 -8.64 -0.44 22.12
CA SER A 91 -9.30 -1.29 21.13
C SER A 91 -10.08 -0.45 20.10
N LYS A 92 -10.52 -1.07 19.00
CA LYS A 92 -11.31 -0.37 17.96
C LYS A 92 -12.60 0.22 18.52
N TYR A 93 -13.30 -0.55 19.36
CA TYR A 93 -14.53 -0.10 19.99
C TYR A 93 -14.28 1.07 20.94
N GLU A 94 -13.31 0.92 21.86
CA GLU A 94 -12.93 1.99 22.80
C GLU A 94 -12.49 3.26 22.07
N THR A 95 -11.74 3.13 20.96
CA THR A 95 -11.30 4.27 20.13
C THR A 95 -12.52 5.03 19.56
N LEU A 96 -13.52 4.32 19.03
CA LEU A 96 -14.72 4.96 18.48
C LEU A 96 -15.58 5.60 19.57
N GLN A 97 -15.77 4.91 20.69
CA GLN A 97 -16.54 5.45 21.81
C GLN A 97 -15.86 6.71 22.37
N MET A 98 -14.55 6.68 22.58
CA MET A 98 -13.79 7.83 23.09
C MET A 98 -13.79 9.00 22.09
N ALA A 99 -13.73 8.74 20.80
CA ALA A 99 -13.86 9.79 19.78
C ALA A 99 -15.23 10.49 19.86
N GLN A 100 -16.32 9.74 19.99
CA GLN A 100 -17.66 10.31 20.14
C GLN A 100 -17.77 11.16 21.40
N THR A 101 -17.35 10.61 22.56
CA THR A 101 -17.36 11.34 23.83
C THR A 101 -16.50 12.59 23.77
N TYR A 102 -15.34 12.53 23.13
CA TYR A 102 -14.43 13.67 23.05
C TYR A 102 -14.99 14.78 22.16
N ILE A 103 -15.59 14.45 21.02
CA ILE A 103 -16.27 15.43 20.16
C ILE A 103 -17.38 16.15 20.95
N THR A 104 -18.24 15.42 21.68
CA THR A 104 -19.30 16.02 22.50
C THR A 104 -18.73 16.95 23.57
N ALA A 105 -17.69 16.51 24.29
CA ALA A 105 -17.07 17.33 25.32
C ALA A 105 -16.45 18.63 24.77
N LEU A 106 -15.90 18.60 23.55
CA LEU A 106 -15.39 19.79 22.88
C LEU A 106 -16.52 20.75 22.48
N TYR A 107 -17.68 20.25 22.01
CA TYR A 107 -18.86 21.09 21.75
C TYR A 107 -19.35 21.76 23.03
N ASP A 108 -19.52 21.01 24.11
CA ASP A 108 -19.98 21.54 25.39
C ASP A 108 -19.04 22.62 25.93
N LEU A 109 -17.72 22.46 25.75
CA LEU A 109 -16.72 23.45 26.15
C LEU A 109 -16.82 24.76 25.36
N LEU A 110 -17.14 24.68 24.07
CA LEU A 110 -17.31 25.85 23.21
C LEU A 110 -18.59 26.61 23.57
N ASP A 111 -19.68 25.90 23.88
CA ASP A 111 -20.96 26.51 24.26
C ASP A 111 -20.91 27.17 25.66
N GLN A 112 -20.05 26.67 26.54
CA GLN A 112 -19.85 27.23 27.89
C GLN A 112 -19.01 28.53 27.91
N ARG A 113 -18.44 28.96 26.79
CA ARG A 113 -17.61 30.17 26.76
C ARG A 113 -18.51 31.42 26.82
N PRO A 114 -18.48 32.22 27.91
CA PRO A 114 -19.25 33.45 27.96
C PRO A 114 -18.72 34.41 26.89
N GLN A 115 -19.65 34.95 26.10
CA GLN A 115 -19.41 36.00 25.11
C GLN A 115 -19.05 37.28 25.87
N ASN A 116 -17.76 37.50 26.11
CA ASN A 116 -17.22 38.78 26.59
C ASN A 116 -16.61 39.53 25.41
#